data_AF-Q3AA93-F1
#
_entry.id   AF-Q3AA93-F1
#
_cell.length_a   1.000
_cell.length_b   1.000
_cell.length_c   1.000
_cell.angle_alpha   90.00
_cell.angle_beta   90.00
_cell.angle_gamma   90.00
#
_symmetry.space_group_name_H-M   'P 1'
#
loop_
_entity.id
_entity.type
_entity.pdbx_description
1 polymer ?
#
loop_
_entity_poly.entity_id
_entity_poly.type
_entity_poly.pdbx_seq_one_letter_code
_entity_poly.pdbx_strand_id
1 'polypeptide(L)'
;MKMLISPLGMSPGLLYSALYHVKPDFLFCLTSEKGKERLLDIMEKAGYMGGYSVFIVDDPFTSFHETEMVWKSLKDLLDFDAEIVVNITGGTTALQYLVQKTAERLENQGFLVKTIALIDRRSRSEQENNPYIPGEIVYL
;
A
#
# COMPACT_ATOMS: atom_id res chain seq x y z
N MET A 1 -9.18 -2.92 -14.76
CA MET A 1 -7.98 -2.34 -14.14
C MET A 1 -7.80 -2.96 -12.77
N LYS A 2 -6.57 -3.30 -12.37
CA LYS A 2 -6.24 -3.77 -11.02
C LYS A 2 -5.53 -2.67 -10.24
N MET A 3 -6.12 -2.21 -9.15
CA MET A 3 -5.52 -1.19 -8.28
C MET A 3 -4.98 -1.85 -7.00
N LEU A 4 -3.75 -1.52 -6.64
CA LEU A 4 -3.18 -1.83 -5.33
C LEU A 4 -3.25 -0.59 -4.44
N ILE A 5 -3.89 -0.73 -3.28
CA ILE A 5 -3.83 0.26 -2.19
C ILE A 5 -2.88 -0.28 -1.14
N SER A 6 -1.82 0.45 -0.80
CA SER A 6 -0.82 -0.02 0.15
C SER A 6 -0.25 1.11 0.99
N PRO A 7 0.03 0.87 2.29
CA PRO A 7 0.87 1.76 3.06
C PRO A 7 2.34 1.57 2.64
N LEU A 8 3.15 2.60 2.85
CA LEU A 8 4.62 2.53 2.76
C LEU A 8 5.24 3.15 4.00
N GLY A 9 6.04 2.35 4.71
CA GLY A 9 6.89 2.79 5.81
C GLY A 9 8.32 3.08 5.37
N MET A 10 9.24 3.07 6.34
CA MET A 10 10.67 3.24 6.07
C MET A 10 11.31 2.00 5.43
N SER A 11 10.78 0.82 5.73
CA SER A 11 11.26 -0.44 5.15
C SER A 11 10.60 -0.70 3.80
N PRO A 12 11.37 -0.90 2.71
CA PRO A 12 10.81 -1.02 1.36
C PRO A 12 10.15 -2.39 1.08
N GLY A 13 10.56 -3.43 1.80
CA GLY A 13 10.31 -4.82 1.42
C GLY A 13 8.84 -5.23 1.30
N LEU A 14 7.95 -4.68 2.14
CA LEU A 14 6.53 -5.05 2.07
C LEU A 14 5.84 -4.42 0.86
N LEU A 15 6.09 -3.15 0.53
CA LEU A 15 5.54 -2.59 -0.72
C LEU A 15 6.13 -3.29 -1.95
N TYR A 16 7.44 -3.58 -1.94
CA TYR A 16 8.09 -4.37 -2.99
C TYR A 16 7.39 -5.73 -3.18
N SER A 17 7.13 -6.44 -2.08
CA SER A 17 6.44 -7.73 -2.10
C SER A 17 5.01 -7.62 -2.61
N ALA A 18 4.29 -6.55 -2.24
CA ALA A 18 2.94 -6.27 -2.74
C ALA A 18 2.94 -6.12 -4.26
N LEU A 19 3.85 -5.30 -4.80
CA LEU A 19 3.99 -5.08 -6.24
C LEU A 19 4.36 -6.37 -6.98
N TYR A 20 5.31 -7.13 -6.43
CA TYR A 20 5.78 -8.40 -7.00
C TYR A 20 4.65 -9.43 -7.16
N HIS A 21 3.82 -9.60 -6.13
CA HIS A 21 2.74 -10.61 -6.14
C HIS A 21 1.48 -10.14 -6.87
N VAL A 22 1.03 -8.90 -6.59
CA VAL A 22 -0.25 -8.39 -7.07
C VAL A 22 -0.18 -8.04 -8.55
N LYS A 23 0.97 -7.50 -8.99
CA LYS A 23 1.18 -6.94 -10.34
C LYS A 23 0.02 -6.02 -10.74
N PRO A 24 -0.20 -4.92 -9.99
CA PRO A 24 -1.30 -4.01 -10.28
C PRO A 24 -1.04 -3.22 -11.57
N ASP A 25 -2.10 -2.63 -12.13
CA ASP A 25 -2.01 -1.62 -13.17
C ASP A 25 -1.79 -0.23 -12.56
N PHE A 26 -2.35 0.00 -11.37
CA PHE A 26 -2.28 1.27 -10.65
C PHE A 26 -1.94 1.09 -9.17
N LEU A 27 -1.06 1.92 -8.63
CA LEU A 27 -0.71 1.97 -7.20
C LEU A 27 -1.26 3.23 -6.54
N PHE A 28 -2.06 3.09 -5.50
CA PHE A 28 -2.38 4.16 -4.57
C PHE A 28 -1.62 3.93 -3.26
N CYS A 29 -0.62 4.77 -3.00
CA CYS A 29 0.30 4.60 -1.87
C CYS A 29 0.01 5.62 -0.76
N LEU A 30 -0.16 5.15 0.49
CA LEU A 30 -0.27 6.01 1.67
C LEU A 30 1.08 6.02 2.41
N THR A 31 1.68 7.20 2.59
CA THR A 31 3.01 7.29 3.21
C THR A 31 3.31 8.67 3.79
N SER A 32 4.48 8.84 4.41
CA SER A 32 5.02 10.15 4.81
C SER A 32 5.95 10.70 3.73
N GLU A 33 6.35 11.97 3.80
CA GLU A 33 7.35 12.56 2.88
C GLU A 33 8.62 11.71 2.77
N LYS A 34 9.16 11.24 3.90
CA LYS A 34 10.34 10.37 3.94
C LYS A 34 10.12 9.01 3.29
N GLY A 35 8.90 8.47 3.37
CA GLY A 35 8.57 7.22 2.69
C GLY A 35 8.45 7.40 1.19
N LYS A 36 7.87 8.52 0.74
CA LYS A 36 7.75 8.88 -0.68
C LYS A 36 9.10 8.96 -1.39
N GLU A 37 10.16 9.42 -0.73
CA GLU A 37 11.53 9.44 -1.28
C GLU A 37 12.01 8.05 -1.74
N ARG A 38 11.49 6.98 -1.14
CA ARG A 38 11.87 5.59 -1.46
C ARG A 38 11.00 4.95 -2.53
N LEU A 39 9.84 5.54 -2.83
CA LEU A 39 8.81 4.92 -3.66
C LEU A 39 9.32 4.60 -5.07
N LEU A 40 10.06 5.52 -5.70
CA LEU A 40 10.58 5.32 -7.05
C LEU A 40 11.55 4.14 -7.13
N ASP A 41 12.50 4.04 -6.19
CA ASP A 41 13.45 2.92 -6.14
C ASP A 41 12.72 1.59 -5.91
N ILE A 42 11.72 1.54 -5.03
CA ILE A 42 10.90 0.33 -4.80
C ILE A 42 10.22 -0.10 -6.10
N MET A 43 9.57 0.82 -6.81
CA MET A 43 8.88 0.53 -8.05
C MET A 43 9.84 0.04 -9.13
N GLU A 44 11.00 0.68 -9.27
CA GLU A 44 12.05 0.25 -10.20
C GLU A 44 12.53 -1.17 -9.87
N LYS A 45 12.85 -1.46 -8.61
CA LYS A 45 13.31 -2.80 -8.18
C LYS A 45 12.23 -3.86 -8.36
N ALA A 46 10.96 -3.52 -8.21
CA ALA A 46 9.83 -4.41 -8.47
C ALA A 46 9.54 -4.59 -9.97
N GLY A 47 10.20 -3.84 -10.86
CA GLY A 47 9.87 -3.82 -12.29
C GLY A 47 8.47 -3.26 -12.58
N TYR A 48 7.96 -2.40 -11.69
CA TYR A 48 6.64 -1.82 -11.80
C TYR A 48 6.65 -0.59 -12.74
N MET A 49 5.82 -0.65 -13.78
CA MET A 49 5.72 0.37 -14.83
C MET A 49 4.32 1.01 -14.92
N GLY A 50 3.44 0.72 -13.97
CA GLY A 50 2.07 1.22 -13.95
C GLY A 50 1.95 2.66 -13.44
N GLY A 51 0.75 3.21 -13.50
CA GLY A 51 0.45 4.54 -12.96
C GLY A 51 0.38 4.54 -11.44
N TYR A 52 0.74 5.63 -10.77
CA TYR A 52 0.64 5.70 -9.33
C TYR A 52 0.16 7.06 -8.84
N SER A 53 -0.45 7.05 -7.65
CA SER A 53 -0.78 8.24 -6.86
C SER A 53 -0.31 8.03 -5.42
N VAL A 54 0.06 9.12 -4.77
CA VAL A 54 0.59 9.10 -3.40
C VAL A 54 -0.21 10.05 -2.54
N PHE A 55 -0.79 9.51 -1.46
CA PHE A 55 -1.33 10.31 -0.38
C PHE A 55 -0.26 10.45 0.71
N ILE A 56 0.13 11.69 0.99
CA ILE A 56 1.12 12.01 2.02
C ILE A 56 0.38 12.41 3.28
N VAL A 57 0.55 11.62 4.34
CA VAL A 57 -0.01 11.92 5.66
C VAL A 57 0.79 13.03 6.35
N ASP A 58 0.15 13.73 7.29
CA ASP A 58 0.78 14.80 8.06
C ASP A 58 1.88 14.27 8.99
N ASP A 59 1.55 13.24 9.77
CA ASP A 59 2.41 12.53 10.70
C ASP A 59 2.06 11.04 10.64
N PRO A 60 2.98 10.18 10.14
CA PRO A 60 2.73 8.76 10.04
C PRO A 60 2.45 8.08 11.39
N PHE A 61 2.74 8.69 12.53
CA PHE A 61 2.45 8.10 13.83
C PHE A 61 1.07 8.48 14.40
N THR A 62 0.44 9.56 13.91
CA THR A 62 -0.79 10.11 14.50
C THR A 62 -1.91 10.42 13.49
N SER A 63 -1.72 10.12 12.21
CA SER A 63 -2.64 10.38 11.10
C SER A 63 -3.97 9.59 11.10
N PHE A 64 -4.40 9.00 12.21
CA PHE A 64 -5.65 8.21 12.30
C PHE A 64 -6.90 8.99 11.88
N HIS A 65 -6.86 10.32 12.01
CA HIS A 65 -7.97 11.23 11.74
C HIS A 65 -8.14 11.57 10.24
N GLU A 66 -7.20 11.15 9.38
CA GLU A 66 -7.14 11.57 7.97
C GLU A 66 -8.02 10.73 7.01
N THR A 67 -8.88 9.85 7.52
CA THR A 67 -9.68 8.90 6.71
C THR A 67 -10.49 9.57 5.60
N GLU A 68 -11.12 10.71 5.87
CA GLU A 68 -11.88 11.45 4.85
C GLU A 68 -11.00 12.09 3.77
N MET A 69 -9.77 12.50 4.13
CA MET A 69 -8.83 13.10 3.18
C MET A 69 -8.26 12.03 2.24
N VAL A 70 -7.89 10.87 2.80
CA VAL A 70 -7.53 9.68 2.02
C VAL A 70 -8.65 9.34 1.04
N TRP A 71 -9.89 9.24 1.52
CA TRP A 71 -11.03 8.90 0.67
C TRP A 71 -11.22 9.89 -0.49
N LYS A 72 -11.17 11.20 -0.20
CA LYS A 72 -11.31 12.23 -1.23
C LYS A 72 -10.23 12.15 -2.30
N SER A 73 -9.01 11.75 -1.93
CA SER A 73 -7.91 11.59 -2.88
C SER A 73 -7.98 10.30 -3.72
N LEU A 74 -8.64 9.27 -3.20
CA LEU A 74 -8.79 7.98 -3.87
C LEU A 74 -10.00 7.94 -4.81
N LYS A 75 -11.15 8.47 -4.38
CA LYS A 75 -12.45 8.23 -5.02
C LYS A 75 -12.50 8.57 -6.52
N ASP A 76 -11.76 9.60 -6.94
CA ASP A 76 -11.77 10.09 -8.32
C ASP A 76 -10.83 9.26 -9.22
N LEU A 77 -10.07 8.32 -8.64
CA LEU A 77 -9.21 7.35 -9.33
C LEU A 77 -9.91 5.99 -9.50
N LEU A 78 -11.09 5.80 -8.91
CA LEU A 78 -11.80 4.53 -8.91
C LEU A 78 -12.66 4.40 -10.16
N ASP A 79 -12.43 3.34 -10.91
CA ASP A 79 -13.37 2.85 -11.90
C ASP A 79 -14.30 1.81 -11.26
N PHE A 80 -15.59 1.82 -11.62
CA PHE A 80 -16.59 0.90 -11.04
C PHE A 80 -16.22 -0.58 -11.23
N ASP A 81 -15.53 -0.92 -12.32
CA ASP A 81 -15.11 -2.28 -12.66
C ASP A 81 -13.65 -2.59 -12.23
N ALA A 82 -13.05 -1.76 -11.36
CA ALA A 82 -11.70 -1.99 -10.88
C ALA A 82 -11.63 -3.17 -9.90
N GLU A 83 -10.68 -4.08 -10.10
CA GLU A 83 -10.29 -5.06 -9.09
C GLU A 83 -9.39 -4.36 -8.07
N ILE A 84 -9.87 -4.23 -6.83
CA ILE A 84 -9.12 -3.52 -5.78
C ILE A 84 -8.45 -4.52 -4.86
N VAL A 85 -7.14 -4.41 -4.72
CA VAL A 85 -6.34 -5.18 -3.76
C VAL A 85 -5.82 -4.22 -2.69
N VAL A 86 -6.08 -4.53 -1.42
CA VAL A 86 -5.67 -3.68 -0.30
C VAL A 86 -4.66 -4.41 0.57
N ASN A 87 -3.42 -3.91 0.63
CA ASN A 87 -2.40 -4.40 1.54
C ASN A 87 -2.51 -3.70 2.90
N ILE A 88 -2.79 -4.45 3.97
CA ILE A 88 -2.95 -3.89 5.33
C ILE A 88 -1.64 -3.90 6.15
N THR A 89 -0.52 -4.28 5.55
CA THR A 89 0.77 -4.44 6.25
C THR A 89 1.85 -3.52 5.71
N GLY A 90 2.79 -3.15 6.58
CA GLY A 90 3.82 -2.14 6.30
C GLY A 90 3.41 -0.76 6.78
N GLY A 91 4.35 0.19 6.75
CA GLY A 91 4.11 1.47 7.41
C GLY A 91 4.02 1.37 8.93
N THR A 92 3.55 2.46 9.52
CA THR A 92 3.19 2.56 10.94
C THR A 92 1.77 2.03 11.17
N THR A 93 1.39 1.86 12.43
CA THR A 93 0.02 1.49 12.80
C THR A 93 -1.03 2.48 12.26
N ALA A 94 -0.73 3.78 12.25
CA ALA A 94 -1.67 4.79 11.72
C ALA A 94 -1.88 4.65 10.21
N LEU A 95 -0.82 4.38 9.45
CA LEU A 95 -0.93 4.10 8.01
C LEU A 95 -1.74 2.82 7.74
N GLN A 96 -1.48 1.76 8.51
CA GLN A 96 -2.25 0.51 8.40
C GLN A 96 -3.73 0.71 8.74
N TYR A 97 -4.02 1.54 9.75
CA TYR A 97 -5.38 1.91 10.12
C TYR A 97 -6.10 2.64 8.97
N LEU A 98 -5.46 3.65 8.37
CA LEU A 98 -6.03 4.40 7.24
C LEU A 98 -6.36 3.49 6.06
N VAL A 99 -5.47 2.56 5.73
CA VAL A 99 -5.69 1.61 4.63
C VAL A 99 -6.84 0.64 4.94
N GLN A 100 -6.95 0.13 6.17
CA GLN A 100 -8.08 -0.69 6.58
C GLN A 100 -9.41 0.08 6.52
N LYS A 101 -9.45 1.33 7.00
CA LYS A 101 -10.64 2.18 6.88
C LYS A 101 -11.02 2.49 5.44
N THR A 102 -10.03 2.55 4.55
CA THR A 102 -10.27 2.70 3.12
C THR A 102 -10.90 1.44 2.54
N ALA A 103 -10.41 0.24 2.88
CA ALA A 103 -11.01 -1.03 2.48
C ALA A 103 -12.47 -1.15 2.94
N GLU A 104 -12.73 -0.93 4.24
CA GLU A 104 -14.10 -0.97 4.81
C GLU A 104 -15.05 -0.03 4.05
N ARG A 105 -14.57 1.17 3.68
CA ARG A 105 -15.40 2.14 2.95
C ARG A 105 -15.68 1.71 1.51
N LEU A 106 -14.68 1.15 0.82
CA LEU A 106 -14.84 0.63 -0.55
C LEU A 106 -15.86 -0.51 -0.57
N GLU A 107 -15.77 -1.46 0.36
CA GLU A 107 -16.71 -2.56 0.50
C GLU A 107 -18.15 -2.04 0.74
N ASN A 108 -18.31 -1.05 1.63
CA ASN A 108 -19.60 -0.42 1.88
C ASN A 108 -20.18 0.32 0.66
N GLN A 109 -19.35 0.66 -0.33
CA GLN A 109 -19.78 1.24 -1.61
C GLN A 109 -20.00 0.21 -2.71
N GLY A 110 -19.83 -1.09 -2.41
CA GLY A 110 -20.08 -2.19 -3.34
C GLY A 110 -18.89 -2.55 -4.23
N PHE A 111 -17.70 -2.01 -3.97
CA PHE A 111 -16.50 -2.44 -4.70
C PHE A 111 -16.09 -3.85 -4.28
N LEU A 112 -15.58 -4.63 -5.24
CA LEU A 112 -14.95 -5.91 -4.96
C LEU A 112 -13.53 -5.68 -4.44
N VAL A 113 -13.37 -5.78 -3.11
CA VAL A 113 -12.09 -5.59 -2.43
C VAL A 113 -11.49 -6.95 -2.06
N LYS A 114 -10.20 -7.14 -2.36
CA LYS A 114 -9.38 -8.25 -1.88
C LYS A 114 -8.38 -7.72 -0.88
N THR A 115 -8.58 -8.06 0.39
CA THR A 115 -7.65 -7.64 1.44
C THR A 115 -6.50 -8.65 1.54
N ILE A 116 -5.27 -8.15 1.61
CA ILE A 116 -4.06 -8.96 1.75
C ILE A 116 -3.20 -8.47 2.91
N ALA A 117 -2.46 -9.39 3.50
CA ALA A 117 -1.36 -9.12 4.41
C ALA A 117 -0.06 -9.69 3.84
N LEU A 118 1.05 -9.03 4.11
CA LEU A 118 2.38 -9.46 3.70
C LEU A 118 3.22 -9.79 4.92
N ILE A 119 3.92 -10.91 4.82
CA ILE A 119 4.75 -11.44 5.90
C ILE A 119 6.16 -11.62 5.37
N ASP A 120 7.11 -10.96 6.03
CA ASP A 120 8.53 -11.24 5.82
C ASP A 120 9.07 -11.98 7.04
N ARG A 121 9.32 -13.29 6.87
CA ARG A 121 9.79 -14.17 7.95
C ARG A 121 11.29 -14.02 8.24
N ARG A 122 12.02 -13.30 7.38
CA ARG A 122 13.46 -13.11 7.54
C ARG A 122 13.73 -12.24 8.76
N SER A 123 14.94 -12.36 9.30
CA SER A 123 15.32 -11.52 10.44
C SER A 123 15.27 -10.03 10.07
N ARG A 124 15.04 -9.16 11.05
CA ARG A 124 15.03 -7.70 10.82
C ARG A 124 16.32 -7.22 10.12
N SER A 125 17.47 -7.72 10.56
CA SER A 125 18.76 -7.38 9.95
C SER A 125 18.83 -7.82 8.48
N GLU A 126 18.29 -8.98 8.14
CA GLU A 126 18.24 -9.45 6.75
C GLU A 126 17.28 -8.63 5.90
N GLN A 127 16.12 -8.23 6.45
CA GLN A 127 15.18 -7.34 5.76
C GLN A 127 15.80 -5.96 5.48
N GLU A 128 16.60 -5.44 6.41
CA GLU A 128 17.28 -4.16 6.26
C GLU A 128 18.42 -4.25 5.22
N ASN A 129 19.21 -5.33 5.24
CA ASN A 129 20.33 -5.52 4.32
C ASN A 129 19.91 -5.97 2.91
N ASN A 130 18.82 -6.71 2.79
CA ASN A 130 18.31 -7.28 1.55
C ASN A 130 16.80 -7.00 1.40
N PRO A 131 16.38 -5.73 1.27
CA PRO A 131 14.96 -5.38 1.33
C PRO A 131 14.15 -5.85 0.12
N TYR A 132 14.79 -6.07 -1.03
CA TYR A 132 14.14 -6.43 -2.30
C TYR A 132 14.06 -7.94 -2.52
N ILE A 133 13.66 -8.68 -1.50
CA ILE A 133 13.36 -10.11 -1.58
C ILE A 133 11.87 -10.26 -1.23
N PRO A 134 11.07 -10.93 -2.08
CA PRO A 134 9.63 -10.97 -1.89
C PRO A 134 9.28 -11.83 -0.67
N GLY A 135 8.46 -11.28 0.22
CA GLY A 135 7.84 -12.00 1.32
C GLY A 135 6.64 -12.84 0.89
N GLU A 136 5.90 -13.37 1.86
CA GLU A 136 4.69 -14.15 1.66
C GLU A 136 3.46 -13.25 1.56
N ILE A 137 2.48 -13.64 0.74
CA ILE A 137 1.16 -13.00 0.64
C ILE A 137 0.09 -13.90 1.27
N VAL A 138 -0.76 -13.29 2.11
CA VAL A 138 -1.91 -13.93 2.75
C VAL A 138 -3.17 -13.17 2.33
N TYR A 139 -4.17 -13.87 1.82
CA TYR A 139 -5.49 -13.31 1.51
C TYR A 139 -6.40 -13.43 2.72
N LEU A 140 -7.15 -12.37 3.03
CA LEU A 140 -8.01 -12.24 4.20
C LEU A 140 -9.49 -12.22 3.82
#